data_AF-A0A818GLN0-F1
#
_entry.id   AF-A0A818GLN0-F1
#
_cell.length_a   1.000
_cell.length_b   1.000
_cell.length_c   1.000
_cell.angle_alpha   90.00
_cell.angle_beta   90.00
_cell.angle_gamma   90.00
#
_symmetry.space_group_name_H-M   'P 1'
#
loop_
_entity.id
_entity.type
_entity.pdbx_description
1 polymer ?
#
loop_
_entity_poly.entity_id
_entity_poly.type
_entity_poly.pdbx_seq_one_letter_code
_entity_poly.pdbx_strand_id
1 'polypeptide(L)'
;MNYSLWLLPPTNSKIATSLASAVKCLGCSFTPHITLTSKIPLSTPVENIKSSLDTYFAKNPLPDVHINTLDTGSEFFKRIFLRCQKTDSLVLLARFSKQTFVGNDKDIDNWTNDYDPHISLIYAEKEDCNDKELISRLDTSTLIDKTWQGGKIQLVDTSEKLSEWKTVLEFDIPNSTK
;
A
#
# COMPACT_ATOMS: atom_id res chain seq x y z
N MET A 1 5.16 0.92 -19.11
CA MET A 1 3.94 0.21 -18.68
C MET A 1 4.35 -0.75 -17.58
N ASN A 2 3.74 -0.69 -16.40
CA ASN A 2 4.23 -1.44 -15.24
C ASN A 2 3.10 -1.88 -14.30
N TYR A 3 3.32 -2.98 -13.58
CA TYR A 3 2.55 -3.31 -12.39
C TYR A 3 3.02 -2.52 -11.17
N SER A 4 2.11 -2.36 -10.20
CA SER A 4 2.40 -1.98 -8.83
C SER A 4 1.91 -3.07 -7.87
N LEU A 5 2.71 -3.35 -6.85
CA LEU A 5 2.40 -4.35 -5.82
C LEU A 5 1.96 -3.63 -4.54
N TRP A 6 0.77 -3.99 -4.06
CA TRP A 6 0.10 -3.33 -2.96
C TRP A 6 -0.16 -4.29 -1.81
N LEU A 7 -0.05 -3.77 -0.58
CA LEU A 7 -0.48 -4.42 0.66
C LEU A 7 -1.76 -3.74 1.15
N LEU A 8 -2.80 -4.54 1.31
CA LEU A 8 -4.11 -4.13 1.81
C LEU A 8 -4.29 -4.63 3.25
N PRO A 9 -5.13 -3.96 4.06
CA PRO A 9 -5.52 -4.47 5.37
C PRO A 9 -6.22 -5.85 5.25
N PRO A 10 -6.28 -6.65 6.33
CA PRO A 10 -6.91 -7.96 6.32
C PRO A 10 -8.38 -7.87 5.91
N THR A 11 -8.81 -8.78 5.04
CA THR A 11 -10.18 -8.84 4.57
C THR A 11 -11.16 -8.98 5.74
N ASN A 12 -12.27 -8.24 5.70
CA ASN A 12 -13.30 -8.20 6.76
C ASN A 12 -12.83 -7.70 8.14
N SER A 13 -11.67 -7.06 8.24
CA SER A 13 -11.22 -6.42 9.48
C SER A 13 -11.89 -5.06 9.70
N LYS A 14 -11.98 -4.63 10.97
CA LYS A 14 -12.47 -3.29 11.33
C LYS A 14 -11.67 -2.18 10.62
N ILE A 15 -10.34 -2.35 10.55
CA ILE A 15 -9.47 -1.36 9.90
C ILE A 15 -9.70 -1.29 8.39
N ALA A 16 -9.96 -2.41 7.71
CA ALA A 16 -10.33 -2.40 6.30
C ALA A 16 -11.62 -1.63 6.05
N THR A 17 -12.64 -1.83 6.90
CA THR A 17 -13.90 -1.06 6.82
C THR A 17 -13.69 0.42 7.10
N SER A 18 -12.92 0.77 8.14
CA SER A 18 -12.64 2.17 8.49
C SER A 18 -11.90 2.90 7.37
N LEU A 19 -10.87 2.27 6.77
CA LEU A 19 -10.14 2.84 5.65
C LEU A 19 -11.02 3.03 4.42
N ALA A 20 -11.83 2.03 4.05
CA ALA A 20 -12.74 2.14 2.92
C ALA A 20 -13.79 3.24 3.13
N SER A 21 -14.34 3.35 4.34
CA SER A 21 -15.26 4.43 4.71
C SER A 21 -14.59 5.81 4.64
N ALA A 22 -13.34 5.93 5.08
CA ALA A 22 -12.59 7.18 5.00
C ALA A 22 -12.39 7.65 3.54
N VAL A 23 -11.89 6.77 2.67
CA VAL A 23 -11.72 7.06 1.23
C VAL A 23 -13.06 7.47 0.60
N LYS A 24 -14.14 6.72 0.89
CA LYS A 24 -15.49 7.02 0.39
C LYS A 24 -16.03 8.36 0.91
N CYS A 25 -15.78 8.68 2.19
CA CYS A 25 -16.20 9.94 2.80
C CYS A 25 -15.56 11.16 2.11
N LEU A 26 -14.34 10.98 1.59
CA LEU A 26 -13.64 11.98 0.79
C LEU A 26 -14.05 11.99 -0.69
N GLY A 27 -15.05 11.21 -1.09
CA GLY A 27 -15.56 11.16 -2.47
C GLY A 27 -14.68 10.34 -3.43
N CYS A 28 -13.74 9.55 -2.90
CA CYS A 28 -12.87 8.68 -3.69
C CYS A 28 -13.41 7.25 -3.76
N SER A 29 -12.96 6.48 -4.76
CA SER A 29 -13.42 5.12 -5.03
C SER A 29 -12.31 4.08 -5.22
N PHE A 30 -11.05 4.42 -4.90
CA PHE A 30 -9.94 3.48 -4.98
C PHE A 30 -9.81 2.64 -3.70
N THR A 31 -9.17 1.47 -3.82
CA THR A 31 -8.92 0.60 -2.67
C THR A 31 -7.78 1.16 -1.82
N PRO A 32 -7.97 1.40 -0.51
CA PRO A 32 -6.90 1.88 0.37
C PRO A 32 -5.82 0.79 0.53
N HIS A 33 -4.56 1.16 0.30
CA HIS A 33 -3.43 0.25 0.28
C HIS A 33 -2.12 0.96 0.64
N ILE A 34 -1.11 0.16 0.97
CA ILE A 34 0.30 0.57 1.02
C ILE A 34 0.98 0.05 -0.26
N THR A 35 1.65 0.92 -1.00
CA THR A 35 2.48 0.47 -2.12
C THR A 35 3.77 -0.17 -1.58
N LEU A 36 4.00 -1.44 -1.88
CA LEU A 36 5.23 -2.17 -1.53
C LEU A 36 6.34 -1.85 -2.54
N THR A 37 6.01 -1.89 -3.82
CA THR A 37 6.87 -1.41 -4.90
C THR A 37 6.03 -1.10 -6.14
N SER A 38 6.54 -0.20 -6.98
CA SER A 38 6.00 0.09 -8.31
C SER A 38 7.05 -0.22 -9.38
N LYS A 39 6.68 -0.04 -10.65
CA LYS A 39 7.58 -0.22 -11.80
C LYS A 39 8.00 -1.69 -12.02
N ILE A 40 7.17 -2.64 -11.60
CA ILE A 40 7.36 -4.05 -11.98
C ILE A 40 7.07 -4.17 -13.48
N PRO A 41 7.98 -4.70 -14.32
CA PRO A 41 7.73 -4.82 -15.76
C PRO A 41 6.50 -5.69 -16.04
N LEU A 42 5.66 -5.29 -17.01
CA LEU A 42 4.51 -6.12 -17.44
C LEU A 42 4.94 -7.47 -18.03
N SER A 43 6.19 -7.61 -18.47
CA SER A 43 6.76 -8.88 -18.90
C SER A 43 7.06 -9.84 -17.75
N THR A 44 6.93 -9.41 -16.49
CA THR A 44 7.11 -10.27 -15.32
C THR A 44 5.90 -11.20 -15.20
N PRO A 45 6.08 -12.53 -15.28
CA PRO A 45 4.96 -13.45 -15.17
C PRO A 45 4.29 -13.37 -13.80
N VAL A 46 2.95 -13.28 -13.78
CA VAL A 46 2.15 -13.09 -12.56
C VAL A 46 2.31 -14.27 -11.60
N GLU A 47 2.41 -15.48 -12.12
CA GLU A 47 2.69 -16.72 -11.41
C GLU A 47 4.06 -16.72 -10.72
N ASN A 48 5.07 -16.07 -11.32
CA ASN A 48 6.39 -15.92 -10.71
C ASN A 48 6.35 -14.95 -9.53
N ILE A 49 5.55 -13.89 -9.63
CA ILE A 49 5.32 -12.96 -8.52
C ILE A 49 4.65 -13.68 -7.36
N LYS A 50 3.57 -14.44 -7.64
CA LYS A 50 2.83 -15.20 -6.61
C LYS A 50 3.72 -16.22 -5.91
N SER A 51 4.42 -17.07 -6.66
CA SER A 51 5.28 -18.12 -6.10
C SER A 51 6.47 -17.57 -5.29
N SER A 52 7.03 -16.44 -5.70
CA SER A 52 8.08 -15.73 -4.94
C SER A 52 7.55 -15.21 -3.61
N LEU A 53 6.34 -14.63 -3.60
CA LEU A 53 5.69 -14.16 -2.37
C LEU A 53 5.28 -15.31 -1.44
N ASP A 54 4.79 -16.43 -1.97
CA ASP A 54 4.50 -17.62 -1.17
C ASP A 54 5.76 -18.15 -0.47
N THR A 55 6.87 -18.20 -1.19
CA THR A 55 8.17 -18.59 -0.63
C THR A 55 8.65 -17.60 0.43
N TYR A 56 8.42 -16.30 0.21
CA TYR A 56 8.75 -15.26 1.20
C TYR A 56 7.94 -15.46 2.49
N PHE A 57 6.61 -15.56 2.40
CA PHE A 57 5.74 -15.68 3.58
C PHE A 57 5.90 -17.01 4.31
N ALA A 58 6.40 -18.07 3.66
CA ALA A 58 6.73 -19.33 4.32
C ALA A 58 7.96 -19.23 5.26
N LYS A 59 8.80 -18.19 5.12
CA LYS A 59 10.11 -18.08 5.81
C LYS A 59 10.28 -16.81 6.62
N ASN A 60 9.43 -15.81 6.41
CA ASN A 60 9.58 -14.48 6.99
C ASN A 60 8.35 -14.11 7.83
N PRO A 61 8.50 -13.21 8.80
CA PRO A 61 7.36 -12.71 9.57
C PRO A 61 6.35 -12.01 8.66
N LEU A 62 5.08 -12.09 9.06
CA LEU A 62 4.02 -11.32 8.44
C LEU A 62 4.28 -9.82 8.60
N PRO A 63 3.97 -8.98 7.58
CA PRO A 63 4.14 -7.54 7.68
C PRO A 63 3.28 -7.00 8.82
N ASP A 64 3.86 -6.18 9.68
CA ASP A 64 3.17 -5.50 10.77
C ASP A 64 3.02 -4.03 10.40
N VAL A 65 1.82 -3.49 10.44
CA VAL A 65 1.54 -2.13 9.95
C VAL A 65 0.98 -1.31 11.09
N HIS A 66 1.56 -0.13 11.31
CA HIS A 66 1.19 0.80 12.37
C HIS A 66 0.89 2.16 11.74
N ILE A 67 -0.35 2.62 11.84
CA ILE A 67 -0.74 3.96 11.38
C ILE A 67 -0.38 4.97 12.47
N ASN A 68 0.45 5.95 12.12
CA ASN A 68 0.98 6.93 13.05
C ASN A 68 0.21 8.26 13.00
N THR A 69 0.17 8.89 11.83
CA THR A 69 -0.41 10.25 11.69
C THR A 69 -1.21 10.38 10.42
N LEU A 70 -2.20 11.28 10.45
CA LEU A 70 -2.80 11.85 9.25
C LEU A 70 -1.91 13.01 8.81
N ASP A 71 -1.60 13.08 7.53
CA ASP A 71 -0.66 14.06 6.99
C ASP A 71 -1.13 14.55 5.61
N THR A 72 -0.61 15.69 5.16
CA THR A 72 -0.86 16.23 3.82
C THR A 72 0.43 16.44 3.06
N GLY A 73 0.37 16.27 1.73
CA GLY A 73 1.53 16.34 0.86
C GLY A 73 1.24 17.12 -0.41
N SER A 74 2.28 17.43 -1.18
CA SER A 74 2.18 18.22 -2.42
C SER A 74 1.97 17.37 -3.68
N GLU A 75 2.13 16.06 -3.60
CA GLU A 75 2.05 15.15 -4.75
C GLU A 75 0.60 14.67 -4.97
N PHE A 76 0.22 14.44 -6.23
CA PHE A 76 -1.12 13.97 -6.61
C PHE A 76 -1.57 12.73 -5.82
N PHE A 77 -0.71 11.71 -5.71
CA PHE A 77 -1.04 10.46 -5.01
C PHE A 77 -0.94 10.56 -3.49
N LYS A 78 -0.47 11.69 -2.95
CA LYS A 78 -0.13 11.86 -1.54
C LYS A 78 -0.63 13.20 -1.03
N ARG A 79 -1.89 13.52 -1.36
CA ARG A 79 -2.54 14.78 -0.97
C ARG A 79 -2.98 14.75 0.49
N ILE A 80 -3.85 13.80 0.87
CA ILE A 80 -4.20 13.46 2.25
C ILE A 80 -3.95 11.97 2.40
N PHE A 81 -3.14 11.59 3.38
CA PHE A 81 -2.71 10.21 3.56
C PHE A 81 -2.43 9.90 5.04
N LEU A 82 -2.46 8.62 5.36
CA LEU A 82 -2.04 8.09 6.64
C LEU A 82 -0.60 7.62 6.54
N ARG A 83 0.29 8.20 7.36
CA ARG A 83 1.68 7.77 7.46
C ARG A 83 1.76 6.49 8.28
N CYS A 84 2.42 5.49 7.72
CA CYS A 84 2.67 4.23 8.43
C CYS A 84 4.09 4.22 8.98
N GLN A 85 4.30 3.54 10.11
CA GLN A 85 5.65 3.34 10.63
C GLN A 85 6.43 2.36 9.73
N LYS A 86 7.75 2.58 9.63
CA LYS A 86 8.69 1.66 8.99
C LYS A 86 9.01 0.49 9.93
N THR A 87 8.06 -0.41 10.12
CA THR A 87 8.31 -1.64 10.88
C THR A 87 9.27 -2.54 10.10
N ASP A 88 10.10 -3.31 10.81
CA ASP A 88 11.10 -4.17 10.17
C ASP A 88 10.48 -5.15 9.17
N SER A 89 9.33 -5.76 9.52
CA SER A 89 8.66 -6.73 8.64
C SER A 89 8.00 -6.12 7.41
N LEU A 90 7.47 -4.89 7.51
CA LEU A 90 6.92 -4.17 6.36
C LEU A 90 8.04 -3.73 5.40
N VAL A 91 9.11 -3.17 5.95
CA VAL A 91 10.28 -2.73 5.19
C VAL A 91 10.96 -3.92 4.52
N LEU A 92 11.10 -5.06 5.22
CA LEU A 92 11.65 -6.29 4.67
C LEU A 92 10.84 -6.78 3.45
N LEU A 93 9.51 -6.75 3.53
CA LEU A 93 8.63 -7.14 2.42
C LEU A 93 8.73 -6.18 1.24
N ALA A 94 8.73 -4.87 1.50
CA ALA A 94 8.87 -3.84 0.45
C ALA A 94 10.21 -3.98 -0.28
N ARG A 95 11.31 -4.12 0.49
CA ARG A 95 12.66 -4.35 -0.04
C ARG A 95 12.72 -5.63 -0.86
N PHE A 96 12.23 -6.76 -0.34
CA PHE A 96 12.18 -8.02 -1.07
C PHE A 96 11.43 -7.87 -2.40
N SER A 97 10.27 -7.22 -2.37
CA SER A 97 9.43 -7.00 -3.56
C SER A 97 10.16 -6.16 -4.60
N LYS A 98 10.81 -5.07 -4.18
CA LYS A 98 11.60 -4.19 -5.05
C LYS A 98 12.77 -4.94 -5.68
N GLN A 99 13.57 -5.64 -4.88
CA GLN A 99 14.75 -6.39 -5.35
C GLN A 99 14.35 -7.49 -6.34
N THR A 100 13.30 -8.24 -6.02
CA THR A 100 12.91 -9.43 -6.78
C THR A 100 12.21 -9.07 -8.09
N PHE A 101 11.33 -8.06 -8.09
CA PHE A 101 10.43 -7.82 -9.21
C PHE A 101 10.79 -6.61 -10.07
N VAL A 102 11.65 -5.72 -9.59
CA VAL A 102 12.07 -4.51 -10.34
C VAL A 102 13.55 -4.58 -10.74
N GLY A 103 14.39 -5.20 -9.92
CA GLY A 103 15.80 -5.39 -10.20
C GLY A 103 16.71 -4.26 -9.71
N ASN A 104 18.02 -4.45 -9.94
CA ASN A 104 19.17 -3.79 -9.34
C ASN A 104 19.18 -2.25 -9.41
N ASP A 105 18.45 -1.59 -8.51
CA ASP A 105 18.96 -0.33 -7.97
C ASP A 105 20.31 -0.66 -7.33
N LYS A 106 21.38 0.00 -7.79
CA LYS A 106 22.75 -0.12 -7.22
C LYS A 106 22.79 0.23 -5.73
N ASP A 107 21.67 0.71 -5.19
CA ASP A 107 21.52 1.21 -3.85
C ASP A 107 20.12 0.90 -3.27
N ILE A 108 19.80 -0.39 -3.19
CA ILE A 108 18.57 -0.83 -2.51
C ILE A 108 18.51 -0.32 -1.06
N ASP A 109 19.66 -0.12 -0.40
CA ASP A 109 19.73 0.38 0.97
C ASP A 109 19.23 1.82 1.04
N ASN A 110 19.69 2.71 0.17
CA ASN A 110 19.14 4.07 0.09
C ASN A 110 17.67 4.07 -0.31
N TRP A 111 17.25 3.23 -1.26
CA TRP A 111 15.82 3.10 -1.58
C TRP A 111 15.00 2.68 -0.37
N THR A 112 15.51 1.74 0.45
CA THR A 112 14.84 1.27 1.67
C THR A 112 14.79 2.38 2.74
N ASN A 113 15.86 3.16 2.87
CA ASN A 113 15.93 4.32 3.76
C ASN A 113 14.95 5.42 3.36
N ASP A 114 14.69 5.59 2.06
CA ASP A 114 13.76 6.57 1.52
C ASP A 114 12.32 6.05 1.44
N TYR A 115 12.10 4.74 1.48
CA TYR A 115 10.78 4.11 1.39
C TYR A 115 9.82 4.67 2.44
N ASP A 116 8.78 5.39 2.02
CA ASP A 116 7.82 6.04 2.93
C ASP A 116 6.46 5.33 2.87
N PRO A 117 6.22 4.32 3.72
CA PRO A 117 4.96 3.58 3.68
C PRO A 117 3.81 4.48 4.13
N HIS A 118 2.77 4.56 3.29
CA HIS A 118 1.59 5.36 3.54
C HIS A 118 0.35 4.74 2.90
N ILE A 119 -0.82 5.16 3.38
CA ILE A 119 -2.11 4.85 2.79
C ILE A 119 -2.76 6.15 2.36
N SER A 120 -2.92 6.36 1.06
CA SER A 120 -3.60 7.54 0.55
C SER A 120 -5.09 7.47 0.84
N LEU A 121 -5.67 8.61 1.21
CA LEU A 121 -7.12 8.75 1.41
C LEU A 121 -7.77 9.56 0.28
N ILE A 122 -6.99 10.45 -0.36
CA ILE A 122 -7.41 11.21 -1.54
C ILE A 122 -6.25 11.34 -2.52
N TYR A 123 -6.58 11.30 -3.81
CA TYR A 123 -5.69 11.71 -4.90
C TYR A 123 -6.22 13.01 -5.50
N ALA A 124 -5.43 14.07 -5.42
CA ALA A 124 -5.81 15.38 -5.97
C ALA A 124 -4.59 16.29 -6.10
N GLU A 125 -4.67 17.20 -7.06
CA GLU A 125 -3.76 18.35 -7.11
C GLU A 125 -4.04 19.29 -5.94
N LYS A 126 -3.06 20.13 -5.60
CA LYS A 126 -3.16 21.01 -4.42
C LYS A 126 -4.23 22.07 -4.62
N GLU A 127 -4.35 22.54 -5.85
CA GLU A 127 -5.24 23.62 -6.27
C GLU A 127 -6.71 23.18 -6.25
N ASP A 128 -6.95 21.87 -6.38
CA ASP A 128 -8.28 21.26 -6.43
C ASP A 128 -8.78 20.79 -5.05
N CYS A 129 -8.00 21.02 -3.98
CA CYS A 129 -8.20 20.38 -2.68
C CYS A 129 -8.21 21.40 -1.54
N ASN A 130 -9.33 21.48 -0.80
CA ASN A 130 -9.39 22.16 0.48
C ASN A 130 -9.11 21.16 1.61
N ASP A 131 -7.84 20.95 1.92
CA ASP A 131 -7.39 19.95 2.89
C ASP A 131 -8.11 20.07 4.24
N LYS A 132 -8.30 21.29 4.77
CA LYS A 132 -8.93 21.51 6.08
C LYS A 132 -10.38 21.02 6.10
N GLU A 133 -11.13 21.34 5.04
CA GLU A 133 -12.52 20.92 4.92
C GLU A 133 -12.63 19.41 4.79
N LEU A 134 -11.79 18.79 3.95
CA LEU A 134 -11.80 17.34 3.75
C LEU A 134 -11.39 16.58 5.01
N ILE A 135 -10.36 17.05 5.71
CA ILE A 135 -9.93 16.47 6.99
C ILE A 135 -11.05 16.56 8.03
N SER A 136 -11.84 17.64 8.06
CA SER A 136 -12.95 17.77 9.01
C SER A 136 -14.08 16.74 8.82
N ARG A 137 -14.13 16.06 7.67
CA ARG A 137 -15.08 14.98 7.39
C ARG A 137 -14.61 13.61 7.92
N LEU A 138 -13.34 13.48 8.29
CA LEU A 138 -12.75 12.22 8.73
C LEU A 138 -12.91 12.00 10.24
N ASP A 139 -13.31 10.79 10.61
CA ASP A 139 -13.16 10.31 11.98
C ASP A 139 -11.79 9.64 12.16
N THR A 140 -10.78 10.45 12.49
CA THR A 140 -9.39 10.01 12.64
C THR A 140 -9.20 9.04 13.81
N SER A 141 -10.10 9.01 14.80
CA SER A 141 -10.01 8.10 15.94
C SER A 141 -10.15 6.62 15.55
N THR A 142 -10.77 6.38 14.38
CA THR A 142 -10.92 5.04 13.79
C THR A 142 -9.71 4.60 12.96
N LEU A 143 -8.77 5.50 12.68
CA LEU A 143 -7.65 5.29 11.77
C LEU A 143 -6.29 5.40 12.45
N ILE A 144 -6.11 6.38 13.34
CA ILE A 144 -4.86 6.67 14.03
C ILE A 144 -4.63 5.67 15.17
N ASP A 145 -3.36 5.35 15.42
CA ASP A 145 -2.89 4.36 16.38
C ASP A 145 -3.47 2.95 16.15
N LYS A 146 -3.93 2.69 14.92
CA LYS A 146 -4.39 1.35 14.51
C LYS A 146 -3.23 0.55 13.97
N THR A 147 -3.26 -0.73 14.32
CA THR A 147 -2.28 -1.70 13.86
C THR A 147 -2.95 -2.94 13.30
N TRP A 148 -2.26 -3.64 12.42
CA TRP A 148 -2.62 -4.99 12.00
C TRP A 148 -1.39 -5.75 11.52
N GLN A 149 -1.51 -7.08 11.54
CA GLN A 149 -0.50 -7.97 10.99
C GLN A 149 -1.06 -8.73 9.77
N GLY A 150 -0.22 -8.98 8.78
CA GLY A 150 -0.59 -9.64 7.54
C GLY A 150 -1.43 -8.72 6.65
N GLY A 151 -2.41 -9.29 5.97
CA GLY A 151 -3.28 -8.56 5.05
C GLY A 151 -3.51 -9.30 3.76
N LYS A 152 -3.73 -8.54 2.70
CA LYS A 152 -3.93 -9.04 1.35
C LYS A 152 -2.96 -8.40 0.39
N ILE A 153 -2.41 -9.19 -0.51
CA ILE A 153 -1.58 -8.70 -1.61
C ILE A 153 -2.47 -8.47 -2.82
N GLN A 154 -2.21 -7.37 -3.52
CA GLN A 154 -2.83 -7.04 -4.80
C GLN A 154 -1.75 -6.59 -5.79
N LEU A 155 -1.73 -7.20 -6.97
CA LEU A 155 -0.93 -6.75 -8.11
C LEU A 155 -1.85 -6.01 -9.07
N VAL A 156 -1.50 -4.78 -9.38
CA VAL A 156 -2.34 -3.89 -10.19
C VAL A 156 -1.57 -3.45 -11.42
N ASP A 157 -2.18 -3.61 -12.59
CA ASP A 157 -1.73 -2.99 -13.82
C ASP A 157 -1.99 -1.49 -13.75
N THR A 158 -0.88 -0.75 -13.61
CA THR A 158 -0.85 0.71 -13.51
C THR A 158 -0.29 1.34 -14.79
N SER A 159 -0.35 0.63 -15.91
CA SER A 159 0.17 1.10 -17.20
C SER A 159 -0.67 2.19 -17.85
N GLU A 160 -1.97 2.18 -17.59
CA GLU A 160 -2.93 3.15 -18.10
C GLU A 160 -3.24 4.25 -17.05
N LYS A 161 -4.15 5.17 -17.41
CA LYS A 161 -4.67 6.18 -16.47
C LYS A 161 -5.39 5.53 -15.28
N LEU A 162 -5.48 6.27 -14.17
CA LEU A 162 -6.03 5.81 -12.89
C LEU A 162 -7.39 5.08 -13.01
N SER A 163 -8.29 5.59 -13.85
CA SER A 163 -9.63 5.00 -14.05
C SER A 163 -9.61 3.63 -14.76
N GLU A 164 -8.48 3.23 -15.32
CA GLU A 164 -8.29 2.01 -16.09
C GLU A 164 -7.34 1.02 -15.41
N TRP A 165 -6.89 1.33 -14.19
CA TRP A 165 -6.08 0.42 -13.39
C TRP A 165 -6.85 -0.87 -13.08
N LYS A 166 -6.21 -2.02 -13.28
CA LYS A 166 -6.85 -3.34 -13.17
C LYS A 166 -6.06 -4.25 -12.25
N THR A 167 -6.78 -4.94 -11.38
CA THR A 167 -6.19 -6.01 -10.57
C THR A 167 -5.94 -7.23 -11.46
N VAL A 168 -4.72 -7.75 -11.43
CA VAL A 168 -4.32 -8.94 -12.20
C VAL A 168 -3.99 -10.13 -11.31
N LEU A 169 -3.74 -9.90 -10.03
CA LEU A 169 -3.55 -10.93 -9.00
C LEU A 169 -3.97 -10.37 -7.64
N GLU A 170 -4.67 -11.18 -6.86
CA GLU A 170 -4.92 -10.89 -5.44
C GLU A 170 -4.96 -12.18 -4.62
N PHE A 171 -4.52 -12.10 -3.37
CA PHE A 171 -4.61 -13.20 -2.41
C PHE A 171 -4.41 -12.71 -0.98
N ASP A 172 -5.11 -13.30 -0.03
CA ASP A 172 -4.84 -13.09 1.39
C ASP A 172 -3.51 -13.73 1.78
N ILE A 173 -2.70 -13.02 2.57
CA ILE A 173 -1.46 -13.55 3.12
C ILE A 173 -1.84 -14.68 4.10
N PRO A 174 -1.26 -15.89 3.99
CA PRO A 174 -1.59 -16.98 4.88
C PRO A 174 -1.39 -16.59 6.34
N ASN A 175 -2.40 -16.80 7.18
CA ASN A 175 -2.22 -16.72 8.63
C ASN A 175 -1.12 -17.71 9.02
N SER A 176 -0.16 -17.28 9.82
CA SER A 176 0.80 -18.21 10.43
C SER A 176 0.00 -19.15 11.33
N THR A 177 -0.35 -20.34 10.83
CA THR A 177 -0.70 -21.48 11.69
C THR A 177 0.54 -21.76 12.53
N LYS A 178 0.51 -21.28 13.78
CA LYS A 178 1.41 -21.77 14.82
C LYS A 178 1.15 -23.25 15.07
#